data_AF-A0A7Y4JS22-F1
#
_entry.id   AF-A0A7Y4JS22-F1
#
_cell.length_a   1.000
_cell.length_b   1.000
_cell.length_c   1.000
_cell.angle_alpha   90.00
_cell.angle_beta   90.00
_cell.angle_gamma   90.00
#
_symmetry.space_group_name_H-M   'P 1'
#
loop_
_entity.id
_entity.type
_entity.pdbx_description
1 polymer ?
#
loop_
_entity_poly.entity_id
_entity_poly.type
_entity_poly.pdbx_seq_one_letter_code
_entity_poly.pdbx_strand_id
1 'polypeptide(L)'
;NEAPSRLPPPRAWVTAAVVAFVVWRAARFVSRWTGRAPTLEATRFLDRVDALLQRAHVARMEQETLEDLTTRLAREGHPLALALTPLTRRYLEARFGGRALREGEAEHLLATLRRALDAEAARRSAKPAGQAGPTARAS
;
A
#
# COMPACT_ATOMS: atom_id res chain seq x y z
N ASN A 1 -5.67 -69.74 -14.35
CA ASN A 1 -6.31 -68.68 -13.54
C ASN A 1 -5.89 -67.33 -14.09
N GLU A 2 -6.48 -66.94 -15.22
CA GLU A 2 -6.21 -65.63 -15.84
C GLU A 2 -7.21 -64.63 -15.27
N ALA A 3 -6.73 -63.67 -14.48
CA ALA A 3 -7.54 -62.54 -14.04
C ALA A 3 -7.71 -61.59 -15.25
N PRO A 4 -8.94 -61.32 -15.72
CA PRO A 4 -9.12 -60.33 -16.77
C PRO A 4 -8.79 -58.96 -16.19
N SER A 5 -7.66 -58.38 -16.63
CA SER A 5 -7.36 -56.96 -16.46
C SER A 5 -8.44 -56.15 -17.17
N ARG A 6 -9.52 -55.85 -16.45
CA ARG A 6 -10.53 -54.87 -16.87
C ARG A 6 -9.90 -53.51 -16.78
N LEU A 7 -9.19 -53.13 -17.84
CA LEU A 7 -8.85 -51.74 -18.08
C LEU A 7 -10.16 -50.94 -18.02
N PRO A 8 -10.21 -49.85 -17.23
CA PRO A 8 -11.42 -49.08 -17.10
C PRO A 8 -11.84 -48.58 -18.48
N PRO A 9 -13.14 -48.62 -18.81
CA PRO A 9 -13.62 -48.28 -20.14
C PRO A 9 -13.11 -46.90 -20.54
N PRO A 10 -12.73 -46.67 -21.82
CA PRO A 10 -11.99 -45.48 -22.26
C PRO A 10 -12.67 -44.16 -21.87
N ARG A 11 -13.99 -44.16 -21.72
CA ARG A 11 -14.79 -43.04 -21.18
C ARG A 11 -14.35 -42.58 -19.78
N ALA A 12 -13.89 -43.49 -18.92
CA ALA A 12 -13.43 -43.19 -17.57
C ALA A 12 -12.15 -42.33 -17.57
N TRP A 13 -11.26 -42.59 -18.54
CA TRP A 13 -10.06 -41.78 -18.76
C TRP A 13 -10.40 -40.37 -19.25
N VAL A 14 -11.37 -40.25 -20.16
CA VAL A 14 -11.85 -38.95 -20.64
C VAL A 14 -12.47 -38.14 -19.51
N THR A 15 -13.34 -38.75 -18.70
CA THR A 15 -13.93 -38.07 -17.55
C THR A 15 -12.89 -37.65 -16.52
N ALA A 16 -11.89 -38.50 -16.24
CA ALA A 16 -10.82 -38.15 -15.32
C ALA A 16 -9.99 -36.97 -15.83
N ALA A 17 -9.67 -36.94 -17.13
CA ALA A 17 -8.94 -35.84 -17.76
C ALA A 17 -9.75 -34.52 -17.71
N VAL A 18 -11.06 -34.57 -17.98
CA VAL A 18 -11.94 -33.39 -17.91
C VAL A 18 -12.04 -32.88 -16.48
N VAL A 19 -12.25 -33.76 -15.49
CA VAL A 19 -12.31 -33.37 -14.08
C VAL A 19 -10.98 -32.77 -13.63
N ALA A 20 -9.85 -33.39 -13.98
CA ALA A 20 -8.52 -32.86 -13.68
C ALA A 20 -8.31 -31.47 -14.33
N PHE A 21 -8.76 -31.27 -15.57
CA PHE A 21 -8.67 -29.98 -16.25
C PHE A 21 -9.55 -28.91 -15.58
N VAL A 22 -10.76 -29.25 -15.15
CA VAL A 22 -11.67 -28.33 -14.43
C VAL A 22 -11.10 -27.98 -13.06
N VAL A 23 -10.62 -28.96 -12.29
CA VAL A 23 -9.98 -28.74 -10.99
C VAL A 23 -8.70 -27.91 -11.16
N TRP A 24 -7.88 -28.19 -12.17
CA TRP A 24 -6.69 -27.40 -12.47
C TRP A 24 -7.06 -25.97 -12.88
N ARG A 25 -8.08 -25.77 -13.71
CA ARG A 25 -8.60 -24.44 -14.09
C ARG A 25 -9.14 -23.68 -12.89
N ALA A 26 -9.91 -24.33 -12.02
CA ALA A 26 -10.46 -23.75 -10.81
C ALA A 26 -9.34 -23.39 -9.83
N ALA A 27 -8.40 -24.31 -9.57
CA ALA A 27 -7.23 -24.07 -8.74
C ALA A 27 -6.34 -22.97 -9.33
N ARG A 28 -6.17 -22.91 -10.66
CA ARG A 28 -5.43 -21.84 -11.34
C ARG A 28 -6.13 -20.49 -11.19
N PHE A 29 -7.46 -20.45 -11.29
CA PHE A 29 -8.25 -19.23 -11.16
C PHE A 29 -8.27 -18.73 -9.72
N VAL A 30 -8.50 -19.63 -8.76
CA VAL A 30 -8.43 -19.34 -7.32
C VAL A 30 -7.01 -18.93 -6.94
N SER A 31 -5.97 -19.62 -7.39
CA SER A 31 -4.57 -19.27 -7.11
C SER A 31 -4.16 -17.90 -7.67
N ARG A 32 -4.73 -17.45 -8.79
CA ARG A 32 -4.56 -16.06 -9.26
C ARG A 32 -5.22 -15.03 -8.36
N TRP A 33 -6.24 -15.42 -7.58
CA TRP A 33 -6.95 -14.55 -6.67
C TRP A 33 -6.42 -14.61 -5.22
N THR A 34 -5.87 -15.73 -4.77
CA THR A 34 -5.55 -15.94 -3.34
C THR A 34 -4.06 -16.16 -3.00
N GLY A 35 -3.17 -16.39 -3.97
CA GLY A 35 -1.90 -17.06 -3.66
C GLY A 35 -0.65 -16.22 -3.36
N ARG A 36 -0.62 -14.90 -3.59
CA ARG A 36 0.65 -14.13 -3.55
C ARG A 36 0.50 -12.65 -3.18
N ALA A 37 -0.58 -12.32 -2.47
CA ALA A 37 -1.07 -10.96 -2.28
C ALA A 37 -0.51 -10.17 -1.08
N PRO A 38 -0.23 -10.74 0.12
CA PRO A 38 -0.08 -9.89 1.31
C PRO A 38 1.16 -8.99 1.32
N THR A 39 2.32 -9.53 0.93
CA THR A 39 3.57 -8.76 0.90
C THR A 39 3.62 -7.81 -0.30
N LEU A 40 3.12 -8.25 -1.46
CA LEU A 40 3.05 -7.41 -2.66
C LEU A 40 2.07 -6.23 -2.47
N GLU A 41 0.98 -6.43 -1.74
CA GLU A 41 0.02 -5.37 -1.42
C GLU A 41 0.60 -4.32 -0.47
N ALA A 42 1.35 -4.73 0.56
CA ALA A 42 2.04 -3.80 1.46
C ALA A 42 3.11 -2.97 0.72
N THR A 43 3.87 -3.59 -0.19
CA THR A 43 4.85 -2.87 -1.03
C THR A 43 4.15 -1.90 -1.98
N ARG A 44 3.11 -2.34 -2.70
CA ARG A 44 2.33 -1.46 -3.59
C ARG A 44 1.66 -0.30 -2.85
N PHE A 45 1.24 -0.54 -1.61
CA PHE A 45 0.69 0.50 -0.75
C PHE A 45 1.76 1.55 -0.42
N LEU A 46 2.96 1.10 0.00
CA LEU A 46 4.09 1.98 0.27
C LEU A 46 4.49 2.78 -0.98
N ASP A 47 4.58 2.14 -2.14
CA ASP A 47 4.93 2.82 -3.41
C ASP A 47 3.95 3.97 -3.73
N ARG A 48 2.66 3.78 -3.46
CA ARG A 48 1.64 4.83 -3.65
C ARG A 48 1.79 5.98 -2.66
N VAL A 49 2.16 5.68 -1.42
CA VAL A 49 2.42 6.68 -0.38
C VAL A 49 3.64 7.50 -0.76
N ASP A 50 4.72 6.84 -1.17
CA ASP A 50 5.96 7.48 -1.61
C ASP A 50 5.74 8.37 -2.83
N ALA A 51 4.96 7.92 -3.82
CA ALA A 51 4.58 8.73 -4.96
C ALA A 51 3.79 10.00 -4.56
N LEU A 52 2.89 9.91 -3.57
CA LEU A 52 2.15 11.07 -3.07
C LEU A 52 3.05 12.06 -2.32
N LEU A 53 3.97 11.55 -1.48
CA LEU A 53 4.92 12.38 -0.74
C LEU A 53 5.91 13.08 -1.66
N GLN A 54 6.43 12.39 -2.68
CA GLN A 54 7.29 12.97 -3.70
C GLN A 54 6.56 14.07 -4.47
N ARG A 55 5.31 13.83 -4.88
CA ARG A 55 4.49 14.82 -5.60
C ARG A 55 4.23 16.09 -4.78
N ALA A 56 4.13 15.97 -3.47
CA ALA A 56 3.95 17.11 -2.58
C ALA A 56 5.26 17.82 -2.18
N HIS A 57 6.40 17.37 -2.71
CA HIS A 57 7.75 17.84 -2.39
C HIS A 57 8.04 17.81 -0.88
N VAL A 58 7.57 16.77 -0.18
CA VAL A 58 7.91 16.56 1.23
C VAL A 58 9.40 16.21 1.31
N ALA A 59 10.18 17.01 2.03
CA ALA A 59 11.61 16.79 2.19
C ALA A 59 11.83 15.44 2.90
N ARG A 60 12.49 14.50 2.22
CA ARG A 60 12.85 13.18 2.75
C ARG A 60 14.35 13.00 2.64
N MET A 61 14.99 12.47 3.68
CA MET A 61 16.42 12.14 3.62
C MET A 61 16.61 10.82 2.84
N GLU A 62 17.73 10.64 2.14
CA GLU A 62 17.97 9.52 1.20
C GLU A 62 17.72 8.12 1.78
N GLN A 63 17.85 7.94 3.10
CA GLN A 63 17.67 6.66 3.80
C GLN A 63 16.55 6.70 4.85
N GLU A 64 15.74 7.75 4.85
CA GLU A 64 14.69 7.94 5.85
C GLU A 64 13.56 6.94 5.61
N THR A 65 13.28 6.10 6.61
CA THR A 65 12.13 5.19 6.56
C THR A 65 10.83 5.98 6.74
N LEU A 66 9.69 5.39 6.36
CA LEU A 66 8.39 6.02 6.58
C LEU A 66 8.12 6.30 8.08
N GLU A 67 8.64 5.43 8.95
CA GLU A 67 8.56 5.59 10.41
C GLU A 67 9.42 6.77 10.90
N ASP A 68 10.66 6.88 10.42
CA ASP A 68 11.54 7.99 10.76
C ASP A 68 10.96 9.32 10.29
N LEU A 69 10.42 9.35 9.07
CA LEU A 69 9.74 10.53 8.53
C LEU A 69 8.54 10.93 9.39
N THR A 70 7.70 9.97 9.77
CA THR A 70 6.53 10.23 10.61
C THR A 70 6.95 10.77 11.98
N THR A 71 8.00 10.18 12.56
CA THR A 71 8.55 10.58 13.87
C THR A 71 9.15 11.97 13.82
N ARG A 72 9.93 12.29 12.78
CA ARG A 72 10.50 13.62 12.57
C ARG A 72 9.41 14.66 12.40
N LEU A 73 8.43 14.41 11.52
CA LEU A 73 7.29 15.32 11.32
C LEU A 73 6.48 15.53 12.60
N ALA A 74 6.30 14.48 13.41
CA ALA A 74 5.63 14.59 14.70
C ALA A 74 6.44 15.47 15.68
N ARG A 75 7.77 15.31 15.73
CA ARG A 75 8.67 16.14 16.55
C ARG A 75 8.69 17.60 16.11
N GLU A 76 8.63 17.85 14.80
CA GLU A 76 8.53 19.19 14.22
C GLU A 76 7.13 19.82 14.41
N GLY A 77 6.15 19.09 14.97
CA GLY A 77 4.77 19.55 15.10
C GLY A 77 4.06 19.72 13.76
N HIS A 78 4.54 19.04 12.72
CA HIS A 78 4.04 19.19 11.36
C HIS A 78 2.63 18.56 11.23
N PRO A 79 1.64 19.25 10.66
CA PRO A 79 0.26 18.76 10.58
C PRO A 79 0.10 17.46 9.77
N LEU A 80 1.04 17.18 8.86
CA LEU A 80 1.09 15.90 8.11
C LEU A 80 1.34 14.68 9.00
N ALA A 81 1.94 14.85 10.18
CA ALA A 81 2.17 13.75 11.11
C ALA A 81 0.87 13.05 11.53
N LEU A 82 -0.23 13.81 11.63
CA LEU A 82 -1.55 13.28 12.00
C LEU A 82 -2.13 12.36 10.93
N ALA A 83 -1.86 12.64 9.65
CA ALA A 83 -2.29 11.80 8.54
C ALA A 83 -1.36 10.60 8.32
N LEU A 84 -0.06 10.76 8.62
CA LEU A 84 0.95 9.71 8.44
C LEU A 84 0.94 8.67 9.56
N THR A 85 0.69 9.05 10.81
CA THR A 85 0.68 8.11 11.96
C THR A 85 -0.20 6.86 11.76
N PRO A 86 -1.51 6.98 11.42
CA PRO A 86 -2.35 5.81 11.20
C PRO A 86 -1.91 5.00 9.99
N LEU A 87 -1.34 5.67 8.98
CA LEU A 87 -0.86 5.06 7.76
C LEU A 87 0.38 4.19 8.02
N THR A 88 1.37 4.75 8.70
CA THR A 88 2.61 4.08 9.10
C THR A 88 2.29 2.87 9.98
N ARG A 89 1.40 3.02 10.96
CA ARG A 89 0.93 1.91 11.78
C ARG A 89 0.33 0.79 10.92
N ARG A 90 -0.56 1.12 9.99
CA ARG A 90 -1.23 0.10 9.17
C ARG A 90 -0.26 -0.59 8.20
N TYR A 91 0.70 0.15 7.67
CA TYR A 91 1.80 -0.40 6.88
C TYR A 91 2.61 -1.42 7.70
N LEU A 92 3.00 -1.08 8.92
CA LEU A 92 3.77 -1.99 9.78
C LEU A 92 2.97 -3.24 10.16
N GLU A 93 1.68 -3.10 10.48
CA GLU A 93 0.78 -4.23 10.74
C GLU A 93 0.63 -5.15 9.51
N ALA A 94 0.57 -4.58 8.31
CA ALA A 94 0.49 -5.35 7.07
C ALA A 94 1.82 -6.02 6.71
N ARG A 95 2.95 -5.35 6.94
CA ARG A 95 4.28 -5.84 6.56
C ARG A 95 4.85 -6.85 7.54
N PHE A 96 4.64 -6.64 8.83
CA PHE A 96 5.23 -7.43 9.92
C PHE A 96 4.20 -8.14 10.80
N GLY A 97 3.01 -7.57 10.95
CA GLY A 97 1.95 -8.13 11.81
C GLY A 97 1.06 -9.19 11.14
N GLY A 98 1.28 -9.51 9.86
CA GLY A 98 0.50 -10.50 9.11
C GLY A 98 -0.96 -10.11 8.86
N ARG A 99 -1.34 -8.86 9.11
CA ARG A 99 -2.71 -8.36 8.90
C ARG A 99 -2.79 -7.58 7.60
N ALA A 100 -3.24 -8.23 6.52
CA ALA A 100 -3.48 -7.55 5.26
C ALA A 100 -4.36 -6.30 5.42
N LEU A 101 -4.14 -5.29 4.57
CA LEU A 101 -5.05 -4.15 4.48
C LEU A 101 -6.40 -4.64 3.98
N ARG A 102 -7.48 -4.15 4.59
CA ARG A 102 -8.84 -4.48 4.14
C ARG A 102 -9.11 -3.80 2.79
N GLU A 103 -9.97 -4.42 2.00
CA GLU A 103 -10.43 -3.84 0.73
C GLU A 103 -11.04 -2.44 0.98
N GLY A 104 -10.58 -1.43 0.22
CA GLY A 104 -10.99 -0.03 0.39
C GLY A 104 -10.32 0.74 1.55
N GLU A 105 -9.68 0.07 2.51
CA GLU A 105 -9.00 0.72 3.64
C GLU A 105 -7.77 1.52 3.17
N ALA A 106 -6.99 0.93 2.25
CA ALA A 106 -5.85 1.58 1.63
C ALA A 106 -6.25 2.87 0.89
N GLU A 107 -7.36 2.83 0.16
CA GLU A 107 -7.85 3.99 -0.59
C GLU A 107 -8.32 5.11 0.34
N HIS A 108 -8.99 4.74 1.45
CA HIS A 108 -9.41 5.70 2.45
C HIS A 108 -8.23 6.41 3.14
N LEU A 109 -7.17 5.66 3.47
CA LEU A 109 -5.94 6.21 4.05
C LEU A 109 -5.21 7.12 3.07
N LEU A 110 -5.08 6.70 1.80
CA LEU A 110 -4.46 7.52 0.75
C LEU A 110 -5.26 8.78 0.44
N ALA A 111 -6.60 8.72 0.43
CA ALA A 111 -7.46 9.87 0.26
C ALA A 111 -7.30 10.87 1.41
N THR A 112 -7.18 10.38 2.64
CA THR A 112 -6.94 11.21 3.82
C THR A 112 -5.59 11.90 3.75
N LEU A 113 -4.53 11.16 3.38
CA LEU A 113 -3.20 11.73 3.15
C LEU A 113 -3.24 12.82 2.08
N ARG A 114 -3.91 12.57 0.95
CA ARG A 114 -4.02 13.53 -0.14
C ARG A 114 -4.69 14.84 0.30
N ARG A 115 -5.80 14.76 1.04
CA ARG A 115 -6.46 15.95 1.59
C ARG A 115 -5.54 16.73 2.53
N ALA A 116 -4.76 16.04 3.35
CA ALA A 116 -3.80 16.68 4.25
C ALA A 116 -2.66 17.38 3.49
N LEU A 117 -2.17 16.77 2.40
CA LEU A 117 -1.17 17.37 1.52
C LEU A 117 -1.72 18.58 0.76
N ASP A 118 -2.95 18.51 0.25
CA ASP A 118 -3.61 19.63 -0.43
C ASP A 118 -3.83 20.80 0.55
N ALA A 119 -4.26 20.51 1.79
CA ALA A 119 -4.39 21.52 2.84
C ALA A 119 -3.03 22.15 3.20
N GLU A 120 -1.95 21.38 3.20
CA GLU A 120 -0.60 21.88 3.45
C GLU A 120 -0.07 22.75 2.30
N ALA A 121 -0.35 22.36 1.05
CA ALA A 121 -0.03 23.16 -0.12
C ALA A 121 -0.77 24.50 -0.08
N ALA A 122 -2.05 24.49 0.29
CA ALA A 122 -2.84 25.71 0.48
C ALA A 122 -2.26 26.60 1.59
N ARG A 123 -1.84 26.04 2.73
CA ARG A 123 -1.17 26.79 3.81
C ARG A 123 0.14 27.44 3.35
N ARG A 124 0.99 26.71 2.62
CA ARG A 124 2.23 27.25 2.04
C ARG A 124 1.96 28.41 1.08
N SER A 125 0.92 28.27 0.25
CA SER A 125 0.52 29.32 -0.70
C SER A 125 -0.03 30.57 -0.01
N ALA A 126 -0.74 30.37 1.11
CA ALA A 126 -1.38 31.44 1.88
C ALA A 126 -0.41 32.19 2.79
N LYS A 127 0.78 31.64 3.10
CA LYS A 127 1.83 32.34 3.86
C LYS A 127 2.60 33.24 2.90
N PRO A 128 2.31 34.55 2.80
CA PRO A 128 3.05 35.43 1.92
C PRO A 128 4.45 35.61 2.53
N ALA A 129 5.46 35.80 1.70
CA ALA A 129 6.81 36.22 2.09
C ALA A 129 6.81 37.67 2.63
N GLY A 130 5.97 37.96 3.63
CA GLY A 130 5.66 39.28 4.17
C GLY A 130 6.27 39.55 5.56
N GLN A 131 7.35 38.87 5.93
CA GLN A 131 8.19 39.23 7.07
C GLN A 131 9.64 39.46 6.62
N ALA A 132 9.79 40.29 5.58
CA ALA A 132 11.02 41.03 5.33
C ALA A 132 10.68 42.53 5.41
N GLY A 133 10.19 42.96 6.58
CA GLY A 133 10.09 44.37 6.89
C GLY A 133 11.46 44.85 7.37
N PRO A 134 12.13 45.78 6.67
CA PRO A 134 13.44 46.27 7.08
C PRO A 134 13.25 47.13 8.34
N THR A 135 13.64 46.62 9.51
CA THR A 135 13.94 47.50 10.65
C THR A 135 15.30 48.15 10.41
N ALA A 136 15.38 48.97 9.36
CA ALA A 136 16.32 50.08 9.32
C ALA A 136 15.73 51.16 10.24
N ARG A 137 16.11 51.12 11.52
CA ARG A 137 15.97 52.27 12.40
C ARG A 137 17.35 52.86 12.59
N ALA A 138 17.67 53.81 11.73
CA ALA A 138 18.61 54.87 12.04
C ALA A 138 17.91 55.86 12.97
N SER A 139 18.65 56.35 13.96
CA SER A 139 18.44 57.49 14.88
C SER A 139 18.68 57.07 16.32
#